data_AF-A0A2V5IAS3-F1
#
_entry.id   AF-A0A2V5IAS3-F1
#
_cell.length_a   1.000
_cell.length_b   1.000
_cell.length_c   1.000
_cell.angle_alpha   90.00
_cell.angle_beta   90.00
_cell.angle_gamma   90.00
#
_symmetry.space_group_name_H-M   'P 1'
#
loop_
_entity.id
_entity.type
_entity.pdbx_description
1 polymer ?
#
loop_
_entity_poly.entity_id
_entity_poly.type
_entity_poly.pdbx_seq_one_letter_code
_entity_poly.pdbx_strand_id
1 'polypeptide(L)'
;MIAVLLIEERQQNNIRDNNSLYRKATLDAVPVRTSTLQYIRQYGLARYSSSISSLSFTSLHFSIEFSPLTRFSLAKPVYGDHASDKPDNTIPVLNNDNGDINAGYGGKFVWLVAQYHDERGTGISDIRVVFSDHAREGALDLAKGAGGLYRYLEFRYGGEGERHVKQVVLARRSEPMTAATAQRLGFQDFSDNIDHGRRSFIYLLWNY
;
A
#
# COMPACT_ATOMS: atom_id res chain seq x y z
N MET A 1 -8.12 -10.69 -23.71
CA MET A 1 -6.79 -10.58 -24.35
C MET A 1 -5.95 -9.68 -23.44
N ILE A 2 -4.98 -10.26 -22.74
CA ILE A 2 -4.16 -9.59 -21.71
C ILE A 2 -2.97 -8.94 -22.42
N ALA A 3 -2.79 -7.61 -22.28
CA ALA A 3 -1.61 -6.93 -22.78
C ALA A 3 -0.44 -7.22 -21.83
N VAL A 4 0.55 -7.98 -22.33
CA VAL A 4 1.80 -8.25 -21.64
C VAL A 4 2.69 -7.01 -21.76
N LEU A 5 3.09 -6.45 -20.63
CA LEU A 5 4.09 -5.39 -20.56
C LEU A 5 5.46 -6.00 -20.92
N LEU A 6 5.93 -5.80 -22.16
CA LEU A 6 7.30 -6.13 -22.54
C LEU A 6 8.23 -5.05 -21.97
N ILE A 7 8.90 -5.37 -20.86
CA ILE A 7 10.01 -4.58 -20.35
C ILE A 7 11.25 -5.08 -21.09
N GLU A 8 11.73 -4.34 -22.09
CA GLU A 8 13.05 -4.61 -22.68
C GLU A 8 14.16 -4.14 -21.73
N GLU A 9 14.98 -5.08 -21.28
CA GLU A 9 16.17 -4.81 -20.49
C GLU A 9 17.32 -4.41 -21.42
N ARG A 10 17.56 -3.11 -21.61
CA ARG A 10 18.81 -2.63 -22.22
C ARG A 10 19.86 -2.41 -21.15
N GLN A 11 20.73 -3.39 -20.97
CA GLN A 11 21.98 -3.20 -20.22
C GLN A 11 22.92 -2.29 -21.05
N GLN A 12 22.98 -1.00 -20.73
CA GLN A 12 24.06 -0.15 -21.22
C GLN A 12 25.30 -0.43 -20.38
N ASN A 13 26.15 -1.32 -20.89
CA ASN A 13 27.54 -1.46 -20.43
C ASN A 13 28.29 -0.16 -20.74
N ASN A 14 28.36 0.75 -19.78
CA ASN A 14 29.43 1.74 -19.76
C ASN A 14 29.96 1.90 -18.34
N ILE A 15 31.27 1.66 -18.22
CA ILE A 15 32.03 1.52 -16.98
C ILE A 15 32.28 2.93 -16.43
N ARG A 16 31.78 3.16 -15.20
CA ARG A 16 32.02 4.26 -14.23
C ARG A 16 30.71 4.94 -13.83
N ASP A 17 29.99 4.31 -12.90
CA ASP A 17 29.21 4.93 -11.81
C ASP A 17 28.34 3.86 -11.12
N ASN A 18 28.89 3.23 -10.08
CA ASN A 18 28.24 2.16 -9.31
C ASN A 18 27.27 2.70 -8.25
N ASN A 19 26.25 3.49 -8.60
CA ASN A 19 25.24 3.83 -7.60
C ASN A 19 23.82 4.18 -8.05
N SER A 20 23.42 3.81 -9.26
CA SER A 20 22.03 4.04 -9.68
C SER A 20 21.59 3.05 -10.73
N LEU A 21 20.84 2.03 -10.31
CA LEU A 21 20.03 1.22 -11.22
C LEU A 21 18.84 2.08 -11.69
N TYR A 22 19.10 3.00 -12.62
CA TYR A 22 18.05 3.73 -13.32
C TYR A 22 17.38 2.78 -14.33
N ARG A 23 16.08 2.50 -14.16
CA ARG A 23 15.27 1.83 -15.19
C ARG A 23 14.47 2.87 -15.96
N LYS A 24 14.88 3.13 -17.19
CA LYS A 24 14.13 3.97 -18.14
C LYS A 24 13.20 3.08 -18.96
N ALA A 25 11.91 3.13 -18.69
CA ALA A 25 10.91 2.53 -19.57
C ALA A 25 10.54 3.56 -20.64
N THR A 26 10.81 3.26 -21.91
CA THR A 26 10.33 4.04 -23.05
C THR A 26 9.03 3.39 -23.49
N LEU A 27 7.89 4.06 -23.34
CA LEU A 27 6.66 3.60 -23.98
C LEU A 27 6.69 4.13 -25.42
N ASP A 28 7.08 3.28 -26.36
CA ASP A 28 6.79 3.53 -27.77
C ASP A 28 5.26 3.56 -27.94
N ALA A 29 4.80 4.45 -28.82
CA ALA A 29 3.43 4.88 -29.01
C ALA A 29 2.42 3.73 -29.16
N VAL A 30 2.00 3.15 -28.04
CA VAL A 30 0.84 2.27 -27.91
C VAL A 30 -0.23 3.05 -27.14
N PRO A 31 -1.51 2.99 -27.52
CA PRO A 31 -2.57 3.68 -26.80
C PRO A 31 -2.59 3.24 -25.34
N VAL A 32 -2.08 4.08 -24.44
CA VAL A 32 -2.12 3.83 -23.00
C VAL A 32 -3.58 3.99 -22.58
N ARG A 33 -4.28 2.87 -22.38
CA ARG A 33 -5.62 2.91 -21.84
C ARG A 33 -5.57 3.44 -20.40
N THR A 34 -6.52 4.31 -20.08
CA THR A 34 -6.69 4.97 -18.77
C THR A 34 -6.63 3.99 -17.58
N SER A 35 -7.01 2.73 -17.79
CA SER A 35 -6.98 1.65 -16.80
C SER A 35 -5.57 1.29 -16.30
N THR A 36 -4.53 1.39 -17.14
CA THR A 36 -3.15 1.04 -16.76
C THR A 36 -2.53 2.14 -15.88
N LEU A 37 -2.86 3.40 -16.17
CA LEU A 37 -2.45 4.54 -15.34
C LEU A 37 -3.20 4.54 -14.00
N GLN A 38 -4.46 4.10 -13.96
CA GLN A 38 -5.20 3.90 -12.72
C GLN A 38 -4.58 2.79 -11.86
N TYR A 39 -4.11 1.68 -12.45
CA TYR A 39 -3.43 0.62 -11.71
C TYR A 39 -2.10 1.11 -11.07
N ILE A 40 -1.28 1.85 -11.82
CA ILE A 40 -0.02 2.42 -11.30
C ILE A 40 -0.30 3.47 -10.20
N ARG A 41 -1.36 4.28 -10.35
CA ARG A 41 -1.81 5.23 -9.32
C ARG A 41 -2.34 4.53 -8.06
N GLN A 42 -3.11 3.46 -8.22
CA GLN A 42 -3.82 2.77 -7.14
C GLN A 42 -2.87 2.02 -6.19
N TYR A 43 -1.72 1.54 -6.70
CA TYR A 43 -0.81 0.68 -5.94
C TYR A 43 0.54 1.31 -5.60
N GLY A 44 0.71 2.62 -5.79
CA GLY A 44 1.83 3.39 -5.24
C GLY A 44 3.22 2.98 -5.76
N LEU A 45 3.31 2.31 -6.91
CA LEU A 45 4.58 1.79 -7.45
C LEU A 45 5.51 2.88 -8.02
N ALA A 46 5.10 4.15 -8.04
CA ALA A 46 5.92 5.28 -8.46
C ALA A 46 5.50 6.59 -7.77
N ARG A 47 6.47 7.38 -7.32
CA ARG A 47 6.26 8.82 -7.11
C ARG A 47 6.20 9.49 -8.48
N TYR A 48 5.12 10.22 -8.75
CA TYR A 48 4.96 10.95 -10.00
C TYR A 48 5.74 12.28 -9.95
N SER A 49 6.74 12.42 -10.81
CA SER A 49 7.24 13.71 -11.29
C SER A 49 7.06 13.71 -12.81
N SER A 50 6.13 14.52 -13.31
CA SER A 50 5.93 14.67 -14.75
C SER A 50 6.65 15.93 -15.23
N SER A 51 7.68 15.77 -16.05
CA SER A 51 8.20 16.85 -16.89
C SER A 51 7.71 16.63 -18.33
N ILE A 52 6.93 17.57 -18.85
CA ILE A 52 6.52 17.58 -20.26
C ILE A 52 7.67 18.25 -21.03
N SER A 53 8.46 17.47 -21.77
CA SER A 53 9.67 17.98 -22.41
C SER A 53 9.45 18.47 -23.85
N SER A 54 8.36 18.10 -24.53
CA SER A 54 7.90 18.76 -25.77
C SER A 54 6.51 18.25 -26.19
N LEU A 55 5.75 19.11 -26.88
CA LEU A 55 4.51 18.76 -27.56
C LEU A 55 4.75 18.88 -29.07
N SER A 56 4.57 17.77 -29.80
CA SER A 56 4.32 17.82 -31.25
C SER A 56 3.01 17.09 -31.52
N PHE A 57 2.25 17.52 -32.54
CA PHE A 57 0.91 17.03 -32.86
C PHE A 57 0.82 15.53 -33.23
N THR A 58 1.94 14.81 -33.19
CA THR A 58 2.05 13.40 -33.57
C THR A 58 2.49 12.47 -32.45
N SER A 59 3.04 12.96 -31.33
CA SER A 59 3.50 12.09 -30.22
C SER A 59 3.64 12.84 -28.89
N LEU A 60 3.13 12.21 -27.82
CA LEU A 60 3.35 12.64 -26.43
C LEU A 60 4.42 11.74 -25.80
N HIS A 61 5.57 12.32 -25.43
CA HIS A 61 6.56 11.63 -24.62
C HIS A 61 6.34 11.97 -23.14
N PHE A 62 6.26 10.93 -22.30
CA PHE A 62 6.32 11.07 -20.86
C PHE A 62 7.46 10.19 -20.32
N SER A 63 8.23 10.73 -19.39
CA SER A 63 9.21 9.97 -18.62
C SER A 63 8.58 9.62 -17.27
N ILE A 64 8.56 8.34 -16.90
CA ILE A 64 8.25 7.92 -15.53
C ILE A 64 9.56 7.64 -14.84
N GLU A 65 9.89 8.44 -13.82
CA GLU A 65 10.99 8.14 -12.91
C GLU A 65 10.50 7.21 -11.81
N PHE A 66 11.04 5.99 -11.79
CA PHE A 66 10.86 5.09 -10.66
C PHE A 66 11.96 5.39 -9.64
N SER A 67 11.64 6.15 -8.59
CA SER A 67 12.50 6.16 -7.41
C SER A 67 12.50 4.75 -6.79
N PRO A 68 13.64 4.22 -6.33
CA PRO A 68 13.65 2.98 -5.58
C PRO A 68 12.68 3.14 -4.41
N LEU A 69 11.71 2.23 -4.31
CA LEU A 69 10.64 2.31 -3.32
C LEU A 69 11.27 2.48 -1.92
N THR A 70 11.00 3.63 -1.31
CA THR A 70 11.15 3.83 0.12
C THR A 70 10.43 2.68 0.83
N ARG A 71 11.10 1.99 1.76
CA ARG A 71 10.55 0.80 2.40
C ARG A 71 9.36 1.21 3.27
N PHE A 72 8.30 0.39 3.26
CA PHE A 72 7.15 0.60 4.13
C PHE A 72 7.59 0.37 5.59
N SER A 73 7.48 1.41 6.42
CA SER A 73 7.94 1.36 7.80
C SER A 73 6.82 1.16 8.81
N LEU A 74 5.61 1.66 8.54
CA LEU A 74 4.48 1.59 9.47
C LEU A 74 3.14 1.95 8.81
N ALA A 75 2.06 1.30 9.24
CA ALA A 75 0.70 1.86 9.14
C ALA A 75 0.32 2.44 10.50
N LYS A 76 0.04 3.75 10.57
CA LYS A 76 -0.39 4.41 11.80
C LYS A 76 -1.88 4.76 11.73
N PRO A 77 -2.68 4.45 12.77
CA PRO A 77 -4.06 4.92 12.86
C PRO A 77 -4.12 6.44 13.00
N VAL A 78 -5.00 7.07 12.24
CA VAL A 78 -5.36 8.48 12.35
C VAL A 78 -6.86 8.58 12.57
N TYR A 79 -7.26 9.42 13.53
CA TYR A 79 -8.65 9.59 13.93
C TYR A 79 -9.24 10.88 13.35
N GLY A 80 -10.48 10.81 12.89
CA GLY A 80 -11.29 11.95 12.51
C GLY A 80 -12.61 12.00 13.28
N ASP A 81 -13.18 13.19 13.34
CA ASP A 81 -14.54 13.43 13.85
C ASP A 81 -15.58 13.37 12.72
N HIS A 82 -15.15 13.62 11.48
CA HIS A 82 -15.99 13.60 10.29
C HIS A 82 -15.31 12.79 9.18
N ALA A 83 -16.10 12.24 8.25
CA ALA A 83 -15.57 11.53 7.09
C ALA A 83 -14.64 12.40 6.21
N SER A 84 -14.84 13.73 6.22
CA SER A 84 -14.00 14.71 5.52
C SER A 84 -12.61 14.88 6.14
N ASP A 85 -12.39 14.39 7.36
CA ASP A 85 -11.09 14.47 8.04
C ASP A 85 -10.11 13.39 7.55
N LYS A 86 -10.52 12.59 6.55
CA LYS A 86 -9.70 11.55 5.94
C LYS A 86 -8.38 12.14 5.44
N PRO A 87 -7.21 11.64 5.89
CA PRO A 87 -5.93 12.07 5.35
C PRO A 87 -5.75 11.70 3.87
N ASP A 88 -5.00 12.50 3.12
CA ASP A 88 -4.70 12.22 1.70
C ASP A 88 -3.76 11.02 1.52
N ASN A 89 -2.96 10.71 2.54
CA ASN A 89 -1.92 9.67 2.51
C ASN A 89 -2.34 8.36 3.19
N THR A 90 -3.63 8.04 3.21
CA THR A 90 -4.11 6.74 3.69
C THR A 90 -3.58 5.60 2.83
N ILE A 91 -3.36 4.44 3.44
CA ILE A 91 -3.05 3.22 2.69
C ILE A 91 -4.14 2.96 1.63
N PRO A 92 -3.79 2.45 0.45
CA PRO A 92 -4.78 2.14 -0.57
C PRO A 92 -5.81 1.13 -0.07
N VAL A 93 -7.05 1.30 -0.49
CA VAL A 93 -8.13 0.34 -0.24
C VAL A 93 -8.37 -0.45 -1.51
N LEU A 94 -8.35 -1.77 -1.39
CA LEU A 94 -8.64 -2.68 -2.50
C LEU A 94 -10.03 -2.36 -3.08
N ASN A 95 -10.14 -2.33 -4.40
CA ASN A 95 -11.36 -1.96 -5.13
C ASN A 95 -11.94 -0.57 -4.82
N ASN A 96 -11.17 0.32 -4.18
CA ASN A 96 -11.63 1.64 -3.78
C ASN A 96 -12.83 1.60 -2.82
N ASP A 97 -12.92 0.55 -2.00
CA ASP A 97 -13.91 0.44 -0.92
C ASP A 97 -13.71 1.53 0.16
N ASN A 98 -14.62 1.56 1.14
CA ASN A 98 -14.49 2.46 2.27
C ASN A 98 -13.29 2.09 3.16
N GLY A 99 -12.36 3.03 3.32
CA GLY A 99 -11.15 2.89 4.13
C GLY A 99 -11.30 3.23 5.62
N ASP A 100 -12.47 3.72 6.05
CA ASP A 100 -12.76 3.90 7.47
C ASP A 100 -13.00 2.54 8.15
N ILE A 101 -12.11 2.18 9.07
CA ILE A 101 -12.15 0.92 9.81
C ILE A 101 -13.42 0.83 10.67
N ASN A 102 -13.93 1.95 11.17
CA ASN A 102 -15.12 1.99 12.03
C ASN A 102 -16.42 2.25 11.27
N ALA A 103 -16.40 2.20 9.92
CA ALA A 103 -17.58 2.45 9.12
C ALA A 103 -18.77 1.58 9.55
N GLY A 104 -19.84 2.25 10.01
CA GLY A 104 -21.07 1.62 10.48
C GLY A 104 -21.15 1.28 11.97
N TYR A 105 -20.12 1.62 12.77
CA TYR A 105 -20.09 1.33 14.22
C TYR A 105 -20.17 2.58 15.12
N GLY A 106 -20.21 3.79 14.54
CA GLY A 106 -20.11 5.04 15.29
C GLY A 106 -18.70 5.27 15.86
N GLY A 107 -18.56 6.19 16.81
CA GLY A 107 -17.25 6.56 17.35
C GLY A 107 -16.45 7.48 16.42
N LYS A 108 -15.11 7.37 16.47
CA LYS A 108 -14.23 8.11 15.56
C LYS A 108 -14.15 7.41 14.21
N PHE A 109 -13.99 8.20 13.16
CA PHE A 109 -13.49 7.69 11.88
C PHE A 109 -12.02 7.28 12.07
N VAL A 110 -11.63 6.12 11.54
CA VAL A 110 -10.28 5.60 11.71
C VAL A 110 -9.72 5.18 10.35
N TRP A 111 -8.65 5.83 9.93
CA TRP A 111 -7.90 5.43 8.74
C TRP A 111 -6.48 5.03 9.10
N LEU A 112 -5.88 4.22 8.24
CA LEU A 112 -4.46 3.88 8.33
C LEU A 112 -3.68 4.71 7.34
N VAL A 113 -2.65 5.40 7.83
CA VAL A 113 -1.71 6.17 7.01
C VAL A 113 -0.40 5.41 6.90
N ALA A 114 0.11 5.28 5.68
CA ALA A 114 1.44 4.71 5.45
C ALA A 114 2.52 5.71 5.85
N GLN A 115 3.52 5.23 6.56
CA GLN A 115 4.80 5.89 6.73
C GLN A 115 5.87 5.09 5.99
N TYR A 116 6.74 5.82 5.31
CA TYR A 116 7.82 5.28 4.51
C TYR A 116 9.13 5.89 5.00
N HIS A 117 10.13 5.04 5.29
CA HIS A 117 11.46 5.48 5.71
C HIS A 117 12.55 4.87 4.84
N ASP A 118 13.66 5.60 4.67
CA ASP A 118 14.79 5.24 3.80
C ASP A 118 15.90 4.46 4.55
N GLU A 119 15.69 4.11 5.82
CA GLU A 119 16.71 3.43 6.62
C GLU A 119 16.97 2.00 6.11
N ARG A 120 18.23 1.77 5.70
CA ARG A 120 18.69 0.43 5.30
C ARG A 120 18.85 -0.43 6.55
N GLY A 121 18.17 -1.57 6.59
CA GLY A 121 18.47 -2.67 7.54
C GLY A 121 17.32 -3.14 8.44
N THR A 122 16.24 -2.37 8.57
CA THR A 122 15.11 -2.69 9.48
C THR A 122 13.77 -2.36 8.82
N GLY A 123 13.21 -3.32 8.08
CA GLY A 123 11.86 -3.20 7.52
C GLY A 123 10.85 -4.03 8.29
N ILE A 124 9.55 -3.71 8.18
CA ILE A 124 8.49 -4.60 8.66
C ILE A 124 8.59 -5.93 7.89
N SER A 125 8.57 -7.07 8.58
CA SER A 125 8.48 -8.40 7.99
C SER A 125 7.14 -9.10 8.26
N ASP A 126 6.32 -8.57 9.18
CA ASP A 126 5.00 -9.11 9.53
C ASP A 126 4.12 -8.03 10.16
N ILE A 127 2.81 -8.09 9.91
CA ILE A 127 1.80 -7.18 10.48
C ILE A 127 0.72 -8.01 11.17
N ARG A 128 0.51 -7.78 12.47
CA ARG A 128 -0.48 -8.50 13.29
C ARG A 128 -1.51 -7.55 13.85
N VAL A 129 -2.70 -8.09 14.12
CA VAL A 129 -3.74 -7.38 14.87
C VAL A 129 -3.89 -8.07 16.21
N VAL A 130 -3.71 -7.32 17.28
CA VAL A 130 -3.85 -7.83 18.64
C VAL A 130 -5.05 -7.20 19.32
N PHE A 131 -5.85 -8.04 19.98
CA PHE A 131 -7.07 -7.66 20.68
C PHE A 131 -6.83 -7.60 22.18
N SER A 132 -7.56 -6.73 22.87
CA SER A 132 -7.52 -6.63 24.32
C SER A 132 -8.85 -6.17 24.90
N ASP A 133 -9.20 -6.67 26.08
CA ASP A 133 -10.32 -6.18 26.89
C ASP A 133 -10.02 -4.83 27.56
N HIS A 134 -8.74 -4.43 27.62
CA HIS A 134 -8.31 -3.21 28.29
C HIS A 134 -7.53 -2.30 27.34
N ALA A 135 -7.72 -0.98 27.52
CA ALA A 135 -6.94 0.00 26.79
C ALA A 135 -5.46 -0.14 27.16
N ARG A 136 -4.60 -0.25 26.15
CA ARG A 136 -3.15 -0.17 26.32
C ARG A 136 -2.71 1.29 26.28
N GLU A 137 -2.04 1.73 27.33
CA GLU A 137 -1.49 3.08 27.42
C GLU A 137 -0.55 3.37 26.25
N GLY A 138 -0.68 4.56 25.64
CA GLY A 138 0.13 4.98 24.49
C GLY A 138 -0.18 4.28 23.16
N ALA A 139 -1.01 3.23 23.14
CA ALA A 139 -1.36 2.51 21.93
C ALA A 139 -2.53 3.17 21.18
N LEU A 140 -2.52 3.06 19.86
CA LEU A 140 -3.57 3.59 18.98
C LEU A 140 -4.57 2.51 18.63
N ASP A 141 -5.75 2.59 19.26
CA ASP A 141 -6.86 1.68 19.08
C ASP A 141 -7.59 1.89 17.73
N LEU A 142 -7.66 0.85 16.89
CA LEU A 142 -8.43 0.91 15.65
C LEU A 142 -9.95 0.92 15.89
N ALA A 143 -10.40 0.62 17.11
CA ALA A 143 -11.80 0.64 17.54
C ALA A 143 -12.24 1.98 18.16
N LYS A 144 -11.45 3.04 18.03
CA LYS A 144 -11.58 4.25 18.86
C LYS A 144 -13.01 4.78 18.94
N GLY A 145 -13.62 4.67 20.12
CA GLY A 145 -14.96 5.17 20.40
C GLY A 145 -16.12 4.35 19.83
N ALA A 146 -15.84 3.27 19.09
CA ALA A 146 -16.83 2.37 18.51
C ALA A 146 -17.17 1.16 19.42
N GLY A 147 -16.54 1.07 20.59
CA GLY A 147 -16.76 0.00 21.57
C GLY A 147 -16.29 -1.39 21.13
N GLY A 148 -16.52 -2.38 22.00
CA GLY A 148 -16.01 -3.74 21.87
C GLY A 148 -14.55 -3.87 22.30
N LEU A 149 -13.89 -4.94 21.84
CA LEU A 149 -12.46 -5.16 22.10
C LEU A 149 -11.62 -4.03 21.50
N TYR A 150 -10.66 -3.55 22.27
CA TYR A 150 -9.58 -2.72 21.74
C TYR A 150 -8.76 -3.54 20.76
N ARG A 151 -8.24 -2.88 19.73
CA ARG A 151 -7.45 -3.56 18.70
C ARG A 151 -6.30 -2.71 18.22
N TYR A 152 -5.14 -3.34 18.09
CA TYR A 152 -3.87 -2.66 17.85
C TYR A 152 -3.12 -3.32 16.72
N LEU A 153 -2.40 -2.53 15.92
CA LEU A 153 -1.41 -3.05 14.99
C LEU A 153 -0.11 -3.30 15.72
N GLU A 154 0.42 -4.51 15.57
CA GLU A 154 1.76 -4.87 16.00
C GLU A 154 2.61 -5.25 14.77
N PHE A 155 3.88 -4.88 14.80
CA PHE A 155 4.79 -5.05 13.68
C PHE A 155 5.99 -5.89 14.13
N ARG A 156 6.33 -6.90 13.32
CA ARG A 156 7.65 -7.55 13.43
C ARG A 156 8.59 -6.87 12.46
N TYR A 157 9.80 -6.56 12.92
CA TYR A 157 10.86 -6.04 12.06
C TYR A 157 11.80 -7.19 11.72
N GLY A 158 12.14 -7.31 10.43
CA GLY A 158 13.08 -8.31 9.93
C GLY A 158 14.48 -7.73 9.79
N GLY A 159 15.49 -8.55 10.04
CA GLY A 159 16.90 -8.19 9.88
C GLY A 159 17.38 -8.15 8.42
N GLU A 160 18.68 -8.00 8.25
CA GLU A 160 19.33 -8.07 6.94
C GLU A 160 19.10 -9.46 6.30
N GLY A 161 18.73 -9.48 5.01
CA GLY A 161 18.43 -10.72 4.28
C GLY A 161 17.00 -11.27 4.50
N GLU A 162 16.23 -10.72 5.43
CA GLU A 162 14.81 -11.04 5.56
C GLU A 162 13.95 -10.34 4.52
N ARG A 163 12.76 -10.90 4.28
CA ARG A 163 11.74 -10.27 3.45
C ARG A 163 11.10 -9.10 4.19
N HIS A 164 11.00 -7.95 3.52
CA HIS A 164 10.40 -6.74 4.09
C HIS A 164 9.19 -6.30 3.30
N VAL A 165 8.12 -5.92 3.98
CA VAL A 165 6.90 -5.38 3.38
C VAL A 165 7.25 -4.19 2.49
N LYS A 166 6.87 -4.27 1.21
CA LYS A 166 7.04 -3.19 0.22
C LYS A 166 5.74 -2.44 -0.06
N GLN A 167 4.62 -3.13 0.10
CA GLN A 167 3.30 -2.61 -0.22
C GLN A 167 2.28 -3.20 0.75
N VAL A 168 1.38 -2.36 1.24
CA VAL A 168 0.22 -2.77 2.03
C VAL A 168 -1.05 -2.17 1.46
N VAL A 169 -2.15 -2.91 1.51
CA VAL A 169 -3.50 -2.39 1.21
C VAL A 169 -4.48 -2.84 2.29
N LEU A 170 -5.56 -2.08 2.45
CA LEU A 170 -6.72 -2.50 3.23
C LEU A 170 -7.70 -3.23 2.30
N ALA A 171 -8.21 -4.39 2.70
CA ALA A 171 -9.33 -5.04 2.01
C ALA A 171 -10.52 -5.20 2.95
N ARG A 172 -11.69 -4.76 2.47
CA ARG A 172 -12.98 -5.06 3.08
C ARG A 172 -13.61 -6.23 2.33
N ARG A 173 -14.17 -7.18 3.05
CA ARG A 173 -14.64 -8.46 2.52
C ARG A 173 -15.99 -8.83 3.13
N SER A 174 -16.80 -9.58 2.37
CA SER A 174 -18.02 -10.25 2.84
C SER A 174 -17.76 -11.62 3.47
N GLU A 175 -16.56 -12.15 3.30
CA GLU A 175 -16.15 -13.48 3.74
C GLU A 175 -14.74 -13.44 4.33
N PRO A 176 -14.37 -14.41 5.20
CA PRO A 176 -13.02 -14.52 5.73
C PRO A 176 -11.93 -14.54 4.65
N MET A 177 -10.75 -14.04 5.01
CA MET A 177 -9.55 -14.16 4.19
C MET A 177 -8.90 -15.52 4.37
N THR A 178 -8.38 -16.06 3.27
CA THR A 178 -7.57 -17.28 3.22
C THR A 178 -6.33 -17.02 2.38
N ALA A 179 -5.27 -17.79 2.60
CA ALA A 179 -4.04 -17.67 1.81
C ALA A 179 -4.29 -17.80 0.30
N ALA A 180 -5.13 -18.77 -0.11
CA ALA A 180 -5.51 -18.94 -1.51
C ALA A 180 -6.24 -17.71 -2.08
N THR A 181 -7.05 -17.02 -1.27
CA THR A 181 -7.73 -15.80 -1.70
C THR A 181 -6.78 -14.63 -1.78
N ALA A 182 -5.91 -14.43 -0.79
CA ALA A 182 -4.88 -13.39 -0.83
C ALA A 182 -3.99 -13.54 -2.06
N GLN A 183 -3.54 -14.76 -2.36
CA GLN A 183 -2.74 -15.07 -3.54
C GLN A 183 -3.49 -14.76 -4.85
N ARG A 184 -4.77 -15.13 -4.95
CA ARG A 184 -5.61 -14.80 -6.12
C ARG A 184 -5.80 -13.28 -6.29
N LEU A 185 -5.76 -12.53 -5.20
CA LEU A 185 -5.80 -11.06 -5.21
C LEU A 185 -4.42 -10.42 -5.46
N GLY A 186 -3.36 -11.22 -5.63
CA GLY A 186 -2.01 -10.74 -5.92
C GLY A 186 -1.19 -10.34 -4.69
N PHE A 187 -1.56 -10.84 -3.51
CA PHE A 187 -0.84 -10.57 -2.26
C PHE A 187 -0.23 -11.84 -1.69
N GLN A 188 0.94 -11.68 -1.07
CA GLN A 188 1.71 -12.79 -0.51
C GLN A 188 1.26 -13.16 0.91
N ASP A 189 0.72 -12.19 1.67
CA ASP A 189 0.30 -12.42 3.04
C ASP A 189 -0.78 -11.42 3.49
N PHE A 190 -1.38 -11.66 4.66
CA PHE A 190 -2.47 -10.86 5.22
C PHE A 190 -2.56 -10.94 6.76
N SER A 191 -3.16 -9.93 7.38
CA SER A 191 -3.30 -9.83 8.84
C SER A 191 -4.44 -10.72 9.37
N ASP A 192 -4.59 -10.77 10.70
CA ASP A 192 -5.86 -11.18 11.31
C ASP A 192 -7.01 -10.25 10.91
N ASN A 193 -8.26 -10.70 11.09
CA ASN A 193 -9.44 -9.89 10.81
C ASN A 193 -9.51 -8.72 11.80
N ILE A 194 -9.23 -7.51 11.33
CA ILE A 194 -9.32 -6.27 12.13
C ILE A 194 -10.70 -6.11 12.74
N ASP A 195 -11.76 -6.50 12.03
CA ASP A 195 -13.14 -6.37 12.48
C ASP A 195 -13.63 -7.61 13.27
N HIS A 196 -12.71 -8.39 13.87
CA HIS A 196 -13.04 -9.57 14.68
C HIS A 196 -14.01 -9.20 15.82
N GLY A 197 -15.03 -10.05 16.02
CA GLY A 197 -16.10 -9.80 16.98
C GLY A 197 -17.13 -8.77 16.51
N ARG A 198 -17.07 -8.34 15.25
CA ARG A 198 -18.05 -7.45 14.61
C ARG A 198 -18.60 -8.08 13.32
N ARG A 199 -19.28 -7.29 12.47
CA ARG A 199 -20.13 -7.78 11.37
C ARG A 199 -19.42 -7.90 10.02
N SER A 200 -18.20 -7.39 9.88
CA SER A 200 -17.48 -7.39 8.60
C SER A 200 -16.14 -8.12 8.70
N PHE A 201 -15.47 -8.26 7.56
CA PHE A 201 -14.13 -8.80 7.48
C PHE A 201 -13.20 -7.73 6.89
N ILE A 202 -12.24 -7.28 7.67
CA ILE A 202 -11.28 -6.23 7.28
C ILE A 202 -9.87 -6.77 7.50
N TYR A 203 -9.03 -6.69 6.48
CA TYR A 203 -7.68 -7.23 6.50
C TYR A 203 -6.68 -6.23 5.93
N LEU A 204 -5.45 -6.28 6.43
CA LEU A 204 -4.29 -5.76 5.71
C LEU A 204 -3.72 -6.87 4.84
N LEU A 205 -3.38 -6.57 3.59
CA LEU A 205 -2.71 -7.49 2.67
C LEU A 205 -1.42 -6.86 2.19
N TRP A 206 -0.36 -7.66 2.04
CA TRP A 206 0.95 -7.14 1.65
C TRP A 206 1.78 -8.04 0.74
N ASN A 207 2.80 -7.41 0.15
CA ASN A 207 3.87 -8.04 -0.63
C ASN A 207 5.24 -7.64 -0.08
N TYR A 208 6.22 -8.51 -0.30
CA TYR A 208 7.60 -8.38 0.16
C TYR A 208 8.59 -7.89 -0.89
#